data_AF-A0A496VGF2-F1
#
_entry.id   AF-A0A496VGF2-F1
#
_cell.length_a   1.000
_cell.length_b   1.000
_cell.length_c   1.000
_cell.angle_alpha   90.00
_cell.angle_beta   90.00
_cell.angle_gamma   90.00
#
_symmetry.space_group_name_H-M   'P 1'
#
loop_
_entity.id
_entity.type
_entity.pdbx_description
1 polymer ?
#
loop_
_entity_poly.entity_id
_entity_poly.type
_entity_poly.pdbx_seq_one_letter_code
_entity_poly.pdbx_strand_id
1 'polypeptide(L)' 'MRWLEKLPWELLILGSLTLGLAPFIPEPHLIEKIRMLLQGTLSRPIDIFDLFMHGAFPVLLLLKIGQKIGKRRNKKDN' A
#
# COMPACT_ATOMS: atom_id res chain seq x y z
N MET A 1 -15.71 3.32 3.81
CA MET A 1 -15.43 3.10 5.24
C MET A 1 -15.06 4.43 5.88
N ARG A 2 -15.84 4.94 6.85
CA ARG A 2 -15.66 6.31 7.39
C ARG A 2 -14.28 6.56 8.03
N TRP A 3 -13.54 5.52 8.41
CA TRP A 3 -12.23 5.67 9.06
C TRP A 3 -11.09 5.97 8.08
N LEU A 4 -11.12 5.43 6.86
CA LEU A 4 -10.09 5.69 5.83
C LEU A 4 -10.11 7.16 5.36
N GLU A 5 -11.29 7.79 5.42
CA GLU A 5 -11.47 9.21 5.10
C GLU A 5 -10.86 10.12 6.18
N LYS A 6 -10.77 9.65 7.42
CA LYS A 6 -10.19 10.39 8.55
C LYS A 6 -8.67 10.31 8.59
N LEU A 7 -8.06 9.34 7.91
CA LEU A 7 -6.61 9.23 7.86
C LEU A 7 -6.02 10.43 7.10
N PRO A 8 -4.97 11.10 7.61
CA PRO A 8 -4.33 12.19 6.89
C PRO A 8 -3.69 11.72 5.58
N TRP A 9 -3.69 12.56 4.55
CA TRP A 9 -3.04 12.22 3.27
C TRP A 9 -1.52 12.19 3.43
N GLU A 10 -1.01 13.09 4.25
CA GLU A 10 0.39 13.27 4.59
C GLU A 10 0.96 11.98 5.16
N LEU A 11 0.26 11.36 6.12
CA LEU A 11 0.69 10.09 6.72
C LEU A 11 0.76 8.96 5.69
N LEU A 12 -0.24 8.83 4.82
CA LEU A 12 -0.27 7.77 3.82
C LEU A 12 0.78 7.98 2.73
N ILE A 13 0.98 9.22 2.29
CA ILE A 13 1.97 9.58 1.28
C ILE A 13 3.37 9.40 1.85
N LEU A 14 3.67 10.01 3.00
CA LEU A 14 4.99 9.90 3.64
C LEU A 14 5.29 8.45 4.03
N GLY A 15 4.32 7.73 4.61
CA GLY A 15 4.50 6.32 4.95
C GLY A 15 4.72 5.44 3.72
N SER A 16 4.04 5.71 2.60
CA SER A 16 4.27 4.97 1.34
C SER A 16 5.64 5.27 0.76
N LEU A 17 6.08 6.54 0.78
CA LEU A 17 7.38 6.95 0.26
C LEU A 17 8.54 6.48 1.13
N THR A 18 8.37 6.41 2.45
CA THR A 18 9.47 6.08 3.39
C THR A 18 9.51 4.61 3.73
N LEU A 19 8.41 4.02 4.16
CA LEU A 19 8.32 2.62 4.56
C LEU A 19 7.85 1.72 3.42
N GLY A 20 6.98 2.21 2.53
CA GLY A 20 6.43 1.35 1.47
C GLY A 20 7.38 1.06 0.31
N LEU A 21 8.28 2.00 0.02
CA LEU A 21 9.22 1.91 -1.10
C LEU A 21 10.67 1.66 -0.67
N ALA A 22 10.95 1.63 0.64
CA ALA A 22 12.28 1.28 1.11
C ALA A 22 12.56 -0.23 0.96
N PRO A 23 13.82 -0.60 0.73
CA PRO A 23 14.91 0.18 0.15
C PRO A 23 14.69 0.38 -1.36
N PHE A 24 15.02 1.56 -1.89
CA PHE A 24 14.83 1.85 -3.31
C PHE A 24 15.85 1.14 -4.23
N ILE A 25 16.96 0.66 -3.68
CA ILE A 25 18.09 0.02 -4.39
C ILE A 25 18.62 -1.13 -3.52
N PRO A 26 18.91 -2.34 -4.05
CA PRO A 26 18.87 -2.72 -5.48
C PRO A 26 17.48 -3.09 -6.03
N GLU A 27 16.56 -3.67 -5.24
CA GLU A 27 15.15 -3.90 -5.60
C GLU A 27 14.30 -3.66 -4.33
N PRO A 28 13.15 -2.95 -4.41
CA PRO A 28 12.26 -2.78 -3.27
C PRO A 28 11.82 -4.11 -2.66
N HIS A 29 11.91 -4.23 -1.32
CA HIS A 29 11.48 -5.42 -0.60
C HIS A 29 10.06 -5.83 -0.97
N LEU A 30 9.16 -4.86 -1.13
CA LEU A 30 7.78 -5.12 -1.53
C LEU A 30 7.69 -5.93 -2.85
N ILE A 31 8.50 -5.60 -3.86
CA ILE A 31 8.51 -6.29 -5.15
C ILE A 31 9.11 -7.69 -5.02
N GLU A 32 10.22 -7.80 -4.28
CA GLU A 32 10.87 -9.08 -3.98
C GLU A 32 9.87 -10.04 -3.29
N LYS A 33 9.19 -9.58 -2.24
CA LYS A 33 8.24 -10.41 -1.48
C LYS A 33 6.98 -10.73 -2.28
N ILE A 34 6.48 -9.82 -3.12
CA ILE A 34 5.39 -10.13 -4.05
C ILE A 34 5.80 -11.23 -5.03
N ARG A 35 7.04 -11.17 -5.57
CA ARG A 35 7.55 -12.22 -6.46
C ARG A 35 7.65 -13.56 -5.72
N MET A 36 8.18 -13.57 -4.49
CA MET A 36 8.22 -14.77 -3.65
C MET A 36 6.82 -15.33 -3.34
N LEU A 37 5.84 -14.44 -3.11
CA LEU A 37 4.45 -14.83 -2.87
C LEU A 37 3.85 -15.52 -4.12
N LEU A 38 4.06 -14.94 -5.30
CA LEU A 38 3.59 -15.51 -6.57
C LEU A 38 4.27 -16.83 -6.93
N GLN A 39 5.54 -17.00 -6.51
CA GLN A 39 6.31 -18.22 -6.72
C GLN A 39 6.05 -19.29 -5.64
N GLY A 40 5.28 -18.98 -4.60
CA GLY A 40 5.04 -19.88 -3.47
C GLY A 40 6.25 -20.12 -2.57
N THR A 41 7.29 -19.29 -2.69
CA THR A 41 8.54 -19.41 -1.90
C THR A 41 8.54 -18.53 -0.65
N LEU A 42 7.50 -17.70 -0.45
CA LEU A 42 7.29 -16.87 0.74
C LEU A 42 6.87 -17.72 1.96
N SER A 43 7.83 -18.46 2.53
CA SER A 43 7.57 -19.40 3.64
C SER A 43 8.03 -18.88 5.00
N ARG A 44 8.92 -17.88 5.03
CA ARG A 44 9.47 -17.39 6.31
C ARG A 44 8.52 -16.35 6.92
N PRO A 45 8.20 -16.45 8.22
CA PRO A 45 7.35 -15.46 8.89
C PRO A 45 7.87 -14.02 8.76
N ILE A 46 9.20 -13.83 8.75
CA ILE A 46 9.82 -12.53 8.58
C ILE A 46 9.52 -11.92 7.21
N ASP A 47 9.52 -12.72 6.14
CA ASP A 47 9.24 -12.25 4.78
C ASP A 47 7.76 -11.87 4.61
N ILE A 48 6.86 -12.60 5.28
CA ILE A 48 5.44 -12.30 5.33
C ILE A 48 5.20 -10.98 6.09
N PHE A 49 5.84 -10.83 7.25
CA PHE A 49 5.78 -9.59 8.03
C PHE A 49 6.32 -8.40 7.22
N ASP A 50 7.44 -8.59 6.53
CA ASP A 50 8.07 -7.59 5.68
C ASP A 50 7.14 -7.13 4.55
N LEU A 51 6.46 -8.07 3.88
CA LEU A 51 5.44 -7.78 2.87
C LEU A 51 4.28 -6.95 3.44
N PHE A 52 3.76 -7.30 4.62
CA PHE A 52 2.67 -6.55 5.25
C PHE A 52 3.11 -5.16 5.69
N MET A 53 4.30 -5.03 6.29
CA MET A 53 4.85 -3.76 6.77
C MET A 53 5.06 -2.77 5.62
N HIS A 54 5.69 -3.21 4.53
CA HIS A 54 5.92 -2.38 3.35
C HIS A 54 4.63 -2.17 2.53
N GLY A 55 3.74 -3.17 2.50
CA GLY A 55 2.48 -3.11 1.76
C GLY A 55 1.39 -2.26 2.41
N ALA A 56 1.42 -2.06 3.73
CA ALA A 56 0.35 -1.40 4.47
C ALA A 56 0.03 0.02 3.97
N PHE A 57 1.04 0.90 3.90
CA PHE A 57 0.84 2.29 3.52
C PHE A 57 0.45 2.45 2.03
N PRO A 58 1.14 1.82 1.06
CA PRO A 58 0.76 1.90 -0.35
C PRO A 58 -0.65 1.36 -0.63
N VAL A 59 -1.03 0.24 -0.02
CA VAL A 59 -2.37 -0.34 -0.19
C VAL A 59 -3.45 0.60 0.35
N LEU A 60 -3.25 1.14 1.56
CA LEU A 60 -4.20 2.11 2.15
C LEU A 60 -4.30 3.40 1.31
N LEU A 61 -3.18 3.88 0.77
CA LEU A 61 -3.15 5.04 -0.11
C LEU A 61 -3.97 4.78 -1.39
N LEU A 62 -3.76 3.64 -2.05
CA LEU A 62 -4.50 3.25 -3.25
C LEU A 62 -6.01 3.10 -2.97
N LEU A 63 -6.38 2.46 -1.85
CA LEU A 63 -7.77 2.33 -1.43
C LEU A 63 -8.44 3.70 -1.21
N LYS A 64 -7.71 4.64 -0.59
CA LYS A 64 -8.23 5.99 -0.34
C LYS A 64 -8.39 6.79 -1.64
N ILE A 65 -7.46 6.64 -2.58
CA ILE A 65 -7.55 7.22 -3.93
C ILE A 65 -8.78 6.66 -4.66
N GLY A 66 -8.96 5.33 -4.66
CA GLY A 66 -10.11 4.66 -5.28
C GLY A 66 -11.45 5.15 -4.72
N GLN A 67 -11.57 5.26 -3.38
CA GLN A 67 -12.77 5.81 -2.74
C GLN A 67 -13.02 7.27 -3.15
N LYS A 68 -11.97 8.10 -3.20
CA LYS A 68 -12.09 9.52 -3.60
C LYS A 68 -12.53 9.66 -5.06
N ILE A 69 -11.97 8.86 -5.96
CA ILE A 69 -12.32 8.85 -7.39
C ILE A 69 -13.77 8.38 -7.57
N GLY A 70 -14.16 7.28 -6.91
CA GLY A 70 -15.53 6.76 -6.97
C GLY A 70 -16.57 7.76 -6.45
N LYS A 71 -16.31 8.42 -5.31
CA LYS A 71 -17.19 9.48 -4.78
C LYS A 71 -17.27 10.70 -5.69
N ARG A 72 -16.14 11.12 -6.29
CA ARG A 72 -16.11 12.24 -7.25
C ARG A 72 -16.92 11.93 -8.51
N ARG A 73 -16.88 10.69 -8.99
CA ARG A 73 -17.65 10.24 -10.15
C ARG A 73 -19.15 10.33 -9.85
N ASN A 74 -19.58 9.75 -8.73
CA ASN A 74 -20.99 9.76 -8.30
C ASN A 74 -21.54 11.19 -8.10
N LYS A 75 -20.74 12.14 -7.57
CA LYS A 75 -21.14 13.55 -7.45
C LYS A 75 -21.27 14.31 -8.79
N LYS A 76 -20.60 13.85 -9.85
CA LYS A 76 -20.69 14.49 -11.17
C LYS A 76 -21.91 14.02 -11.96
N ASP A 77 -22.39 12.81 -11.68
CA ASP A 77 -23.48 12.15 -12.39
C ASP A 77 -24.87 12.42 -11.76
N ASN A 78 -24.94 13.26 -10.72
CA ASN A 78 -26.14 13.57 -9.92
C ASN A 78 -26.26 15.07 -9.64
#